data_AF-A0A969V537-F1
#
_entry.id   AF-A0A969V537-F1
#
_cell.length_a   1.000
_cell.length_b   1.000
_cell.length_c   1.000
_cell.angle_alpha   90.00
_cell.angle_beta   90.00
_cell.angle_gamma   90.00
#
_symmetry.space_group_name_H-M   'P 1'
#
loop_
_entity.id
_entity.type
_entity.pdbx_description
1 polymer ?
#
loop_
_entity_poly.entity_id
_entity_poly.type
_entity_poly.pdbx_seq_one_letter_code
_entity_poly.pdbx_strand_id
1 'polypeptide(L)'
;MPPDVGIEQLRSLLQVFKSNIQAMLKYTPQVYPYRIVLFRASDGVELNKLTLGWDELSAEPVEMITVPGDHYTMLSLPHIQTLKEHLKFYLNQPFETKV
;
A
#
# COMPACT_ATOMS: atom_id res chain seq x y z
N MET A 1 4.91 28.29 -8.93
CA MET A 1 3.76 27.90 -8.09
C MET A 1 2.71 28.99 -8.18
N PRO A 2 1.41 28.68 -8.21
CA PRO A 2 0.37 29.71 -8.18
C PRO A 2 0.43 30.45 -6.83
N PRO A 3 0.26 31.80 -6.82
CA PRO A 3 0.54 32.63 -5.65
C PRO A 3 -0.46 32.48 -4.48
N ASP A 4 -1.64 31.90 -4.70
CA ASP A 4 -2.70 31.74 -3.67
C ASP A 4 -2.80 30.32 -3.07
N VAL A 5 -1.81 29.45 -3.33
CA VAL A 5 -1.63 28.17 -2.62
C VAL A 5 -1.08 28.40 -1.18
N GLY A 6 -1.00 29.67 -0.76
CA GLY A 6 -0.31 30.12 0.44
C GLY A 6 -1.04 29.80 1.74
N ILE A 7 -0.34 29.14 2.66
CA ILE A 7 -0.67 29.02 4.09
C ILE A 7 -1.90 28.19 4.49
N GLU A 8 -3.12 28.47 4.02
CA GLU A 8 -4.31 27.73 4.50
C GLU A 8 -4.33 26.27 4.01
N GLN A 9 -3.96 26.07 2.75
CA GLN A 9 -3.81 24.74 2.17
C GLN A 9 -2.66 23.99 2.84
N LEU A 10 -1.54 24.67 3.11
CA LEU A 10 -0.42 24.10 3.86
C LEU A 10 -0.83 23.72 5.29
N ARG A 11 -1.60 24.55 5.99
CA ARG A 11 -2.11 24.27 7.33
C ARG A 11 -3.01 23.03 7.33
N SER A 12 -3.89 22.93 6.35
CA SER A 12 -4.77 21.77 6.17
C SER A 12 -3.97 20.49 5.93
N LEU A 13 -2.97 20.53 5.03
CA LEU A 13 -2.09 19.39 4.77
C LEU A 13 -1.30 18.97 6.02
N LEU A 14 -0.74 19.93 6.76
CA LEU A 14 -0.03 19.66 8.01
C LEU A 14 -0.94 19.06 9.07
N GLN A 15 -2.20 19.49 9.14
CA GLN A 15 -3.17 18.94 10.09
C GLN A 15 -3.49 17.48 9.75
N VAL A 16 -3.77 17.17 8.47
CA VAL A 16 -4.00 15.79 8.03
C VAL A 16 -2.78 14.92 8.29
N PHE A 17 -1.58 15.42 7.98
CA PHE A 17 -0.34 14.71 8.23
C PHE A 17 -0.16 14.37 9.72
N LYS A 18 -0.37 15.34 10.62
CA LYS A 18 -0.29 15.11 12.08
C LYS A 18 -1.30 14.05 12.54
N SER A 19 -2.54 14.13 12.06
CA SER A 19 -3.57 13.15 12.39
C SER A 19 -3.20 11.75 11.91
N ASN A 20 -2.68 11.61 10.69
CA ASN A 20 -2.23 10.33 10.14
C ASN A 20 -1.09 9.72 10.96
N ILE A 21 -0.10 10.53 11.37
CA ILE A 21 1.01 10.06 12.23
C ILE A 21 0.48 9.62 13.60
N GLN A 22 -0.43 10.39 14.21
CA GLN A 22 -1.02 10.00 15.49
C GLN A 22 -1.83 8.70 15.39
N ALA A 23 -2.59 8.51 14.31
CA ALA A 23 -3.32 7.27 14.05
C ALA A 23 -2.36 6.10 13.87
N MET A 24 -1.31 6.27 13.05
CA MET A 24 -0.28 5.27 12.82
C MET A 24 0.41 4.82 14.12
N LEU A 25 0.80 5.77 14.99
CA LEU A 25 1.48 5.47 16.26
C LEU A 25 0.57 4.78 17.29
N LYS A 26 -0.75 5.01 17.22
CA LYS A 26 -1.72 4.43 18.15
C LYS A 26 -2.34 3.12 17.65
N TYR A 27 -2.19 2.81 16.37
CA TYR A 27 -2.78 1.63 15.77
C TYR A 27 -2.13 0.36 16.33
N THR A 28 -2.95 -0.54 16.86
CA THR A 28 -2.52 -1.89 17.26
C THR A 28 -3.08 -2.87 16.24
N PRO A 29 -2.23 -3.46 15.37
CA PRO A 29 -2.70 -4.37 14.34
C PRO A 29 -3.26 -5.66 14.95
N GLN A 30 -4.26 -6.23 14.28
CA GLN A 30 -4.78 -7.56 14.59
C GLN A 30 -4.52 -8.48 13.40
N VAL A 31 -4.45 -9.79 13.68
CA VAL A 31 -4.29 -10.79 12.61
C VAL A 31 -5.50 -10.74 11.69
N TYR A 32 -5.25 -10.56 10.40
CA TYR A 32 -6.27 -10.54 9.36
C TYR A 32 -6.57 -11.98 8.92
N PRO A 33 -7.84 -12.43 8.99
CA PRO A 33 -8.18 -13.84 8.78
C PRO A 33 -8.29 -14.23 7.30
N TYR A 34 -8.26 -13.28 6.38
CA TYR A 34 -8.46 -13.53 4.95
C TYR A 34 -7.18 -13.33 4.14
N ARG A 35 -7.22 -13.76 2.88
CA ARG A 35 -6.11 -13.63 1.94
C ARG A 35 -5.67 -12.17 1.78
N ILE A 36 -4.35 -11.98 1.76
CA ILE A 36 -3.70 -10.71 1.44
C ILE A 36 -2.88 -10.90 0.17
N VAL A 37 -3.10 -10.01 -0.80
CA VAL A 37 -2.23 -9.85 -1.97
C VAL A 37 -1.46 -8.54 -1.81
N LEU A 38 -0.14 -8.66 -1.68
CA LEU A 38 0.77 -7.53 -1.52
C LEU A 38 1.42 -7.17 -2.85
N PHE A 39 1.11 -5.98 -3.37
CA PHE A 39 1.86 -5.36 -4.45
C PHE A 39 3.07 -4.62 -3.89
N ARG A 40 4.27 -5.04 -4.27
CA ARG A 40 5.53 -4.52 -3.73
C ARG A 40 6.39 -3.93 -4.84
N ALA A 41 6.93 -2.74 -4.61
CA ALA A 41 7.91 -2.10 -5.48
C ALA A 41 9.20 -2.95 -5.57
N SER A 42 9.80 -3.08 -6.76
CA SER A 42 11.08 -3.77 -6.95
C SER A 42 12.25 -3.02 -6.31
N ASP A 43 12.18 -1.69 -6.33
CA ASP A 43 13.26 -0.80 -5.94
C ASP A 43 12.94 -0.21 -4.57
N GLY A 44 13.05 -1.04 -3.53
CA GLY A 44 12.71 -0.70 -2.15
C GLY A 44 13.88 -0.78 -1.19
N VAL A 45 13.90 0.06 -0.14
CA VAL A 45 14.94 0.07 0.89
C VAL A 45 14.90 -1.18 1.78
N GLU A 46 13.74 -1.83 1.88
CA GLU A 46 13.52 -3.02 2.72
C GLU A 46 13.49 -4.32 1.88
N LEU A 47 14.57 -4.60 1.16
CA LEU A 47 14.68 -5.87 0.40
C LEU A 47 14.61 -7.11 1.29
N ASN A 48 15.02 -6.97 2.55
CA ASN A 48 15.21 -8.09 3.49
C ASN A 48 13.91 -8.60 4.12
N LYS A 49 12.81 -7.83 4.08
CA LYS A 49 11.47 -8.28 4.51
C LYS A 49 10.59 -8.45 3.27
N LEU A 50 10.56 -9.66 2.73
CA LEU A 50 9.85 -10.00 1.50
C LEU A 50 8.38 -9.53 1.52
N THR A 51 7.69 -9.70 2.64
CA THR A 51 6.27 -9.41 2.89
C THR A 51 6.03 -8.11 3.65
N LEU A 52 7.06 -7.31 3.92
CA LEU A 52 6.97 -6.05 4.69
C LEU A 52 6.27 -6.21 6.07
N GLY A 53 6.37 -7.39 6.69
CA GLY A 53 5.76 -7.71 8.00
C GLY A 53 4.30 -8.14 7.95
N TRP A 54 3.68 -8.24 6.77
CA TRP A 54 2.29 -8.70 6.63
C TRP A 54 2.10 -10.19 6.97
N ASP A 55 3.16 -11.00 6.85
CA ASP A 55 3.17 -12.40 7.24
C ASP A 55 2.97 -12.60 8.75
N GLU A 56 3.42 -11.66 9.57
CA GLU A 56 3.19 -11.68 11.03
C GLU A 56 1.73 -11.35 11.40
N LEU A 57 0.99 -10.76 10.46
CA LEU A 57 -0.37 -10.24 10.66
C LEU A 57 -1.42 -10.97 9.79
N SER A 58 -1.06 -12.09 9.18
CA SER A 58 -1.95 -12.84 8.28
C SER A 58 -2.19 -14.25 8.82
N ALA A 59 -3.43 -14.72 8.75
CA ALA A 59 -3.76 -16.11 9.05
C ALA A 59 -3.40 -17.08 7.90
N GLU A 60 -3.21 -16.55 6.69
CA GLU A 60 -2.84 -17.30 5.48
C GLU A 60 -1.52 -16.76 4.88
N PRO A 61 -0.79 -17.55 4.08
CA PRO A 61 0.39 -17.05 3.38
C PRO A 61 0.09 -15.79 2.55
N VAL A 62 0.91 -14.75 2.70
CA VAL A 62 0.79 -13.51 1.93
C VAL A 62 1.30 -13.75 0.51
N GLU A 63 0.45 -13.52 -0.48
CA GLU A 63 0.85 -13.57 -1.88
C GLU A 63 1.49 -12.25 -2.29
N MET A 64 2.68 -12.31 -2.88
CA MET A 64 3.43 -11.11 -3.26
C MET A 64 3.53 -10.98 -4.77
N ILE A 65 3.17 -9.81 -5.29
CA ILE A 65 3.40 -9.41 -6.69
C ILE A 65 4.40 -8.27 -6.70
N THR A 66 5.53 -8.47 -7.38
CA THR A 66 6.53 -7.40 -7.55
C THR A 66 6.13 -6.50 -8.73
N VAL A 67 6.12 -5.18 -8.50
CA VAL A 67 5.86 -4.14 -9.49
C VAL A 67 7.14 -3.35 -9.71
N PRO A 68 7.60 -3.14 -10.95
CA PRO A 68 8.83 -2.40 -11.21
C PRO A 68 8.82 -0.96 -10.67
N GLY A 69 10.00 -0.44 -10.34
CA GLY A 69 10.19 0.90 -9.78
C GLY A 69 10.16 0.92 -8.26
N ASP A 70 10.17 2.13 -7.71
CA ASP A 70 10.07 2.42 -6.27
C ASP A 70 8.62 2.62 -5.80
N HIS A 71 8.46 2.94 -4.51
CA HIS A 71 7.16 3.16 -3.87
C HIS A 71 6.26 4.16 -4.61
N TYR A 72 6.83 5.14 -5.30
CA TYR A 72 6.09 6.18 -6.03
C TYR A 72 5.94 5.82 -7.50
N THR A 73 7.03 5.42 -8.14
CA THR A 73 7.10 5.19 -9.59
C THR A 73 6.33 3.93 -10.00
N MET A 74 6.13 2.95 -9.11
CA MET A 74 5.26 1.79 -9.34
C MET A 74 3.80 2.18 -9.64
N LEU A 75 3.37 3.37 -9.23
CA LEU A 75 2.03 3.93 -9.47
C LEU A 75 1.95 4.83 -10.71
N SER A 76 3.02 4.89 -11.52
CA SER A 76 3.13 5.76 -12.68
C SER A 76 3.58 4.99 -13.92
N LEU A 77 3.44 5.59 -15.11
CA LEU A 77 3.94 4.96 -16.33
C LEU A 77 5.48 4.88 -16.30
N PRO A 78 6.06 3.78 -16.81
CA PRO A 78 5.38 2.64 -17.44
C PRO A 78 4.90 1.56 -16.44
N HIS A 79 5.37 1.59 -15.20
CA HIS A 79 5.26 0.50 -14.23
C HIS A 79 3.83 0.20 -13.75
N ILE A 80 2.95 1.19 -13.75
CA ILE A 80 1.53 1.04 -13.39
C ILE A 80 0.82 -0.01 -14.26
N GLN A 81 1.33 -0.32 -15.46
CA GLN A 81 0.74 -1.34 -16.32
C GLN A 81 0.79 -2.73 -15.68
N THR A 82 1.91 -3.10 -15.03
CA THR A 82 2.03 -4.36 -14.28
C THR A 82 1.04 -4.41 -13.13
N LEU A 83 0.96 -3.33 -12.33
CA LEU A 83 -0.01 -3.24 -11.22
C LEU A 83 -1.44 -3.41 -11.72
N LYS A 84 -1.81 -2.71 -12.80
CA LYS A 84 -3.14 -2.74 -13.40
C LYS A 84 -3.55 -4.13 -13.87
N GLU A 85 -2.66 -4.87 -14.51
CA GLU A 85 -2.95 -6.22 -15.03
C GLU A 85 -3.28 -7.20 -13.89
N HIS A 86 -2.43 -7.23 -12.87
CA HIS A 86 -2.65 -8.09 -11.71
C HIS A 86 -3.84 -7.63 -10.86
N LEU A 87 -4.03 -6.33 -10.64
CA LEU A 87 -5.17 -5.83 -9.88
C LEU A 87 -6.50 -6.22 -10.54
N LYS A 88 -6.59 -6.11 -11.88
CA LYS A 88 -7.78 -6.56 -12.63
C LYS A 88 -8.02 -8.05 -12.47
N PHE A 89 -6.97 -8.87 -12.47
CA PHE A 89 -7.09 -10.30 -12.27
C PHE A 89 -7.75 -10.61 -10.92
N TYR A 90 -7.28 -10.03 -9.81
CA TYR A 90 -7.87 -10.30 -8.49
C TYR A 90 -9.25 -9.68 -8.30
N LEU A 91 -9.52 -8.48 -8.83
CA LEU A 91 -10.84 -7.85 -8.71
C LEU A 91 -11.93 -8.58 -9.49
N ASN A 92 -11.56 -9.33 -10.54
CA ASN A 92 -12.49 -10.13 -11.33
C ASN A 92 -12.63 -11.57 -10.81
N GLN A 93 -11.86 -11.97 -9.80
CA GLN A 93 -12.07 -13.25 -9.14
C GLN A 93 -13.25 -13.16 -8.17
N PRO A 94 -14.12 -14.19 -8.13
CA PRO A 94 -15.13 -14.28 -7.09
C PRO A 94 -14.46 -14.37 -5.71
N PHE A 95 -14.98 -13.65 -4.73
CA PHE A 95 -14.57 -13.80 -3.33
C PHE A 95 -15.02 -15.19 -2.85
N GLU A 96 -14.08 -16.12 -2.69
CA GLU A 96 -14.36 -17.37 -1.98
C GLU A 96 -14.44 -17.08 -0.48
N THR A 97 -15.65 -17.10 0.06
CA THR A 97 -15.85 -17.05 1.51
C THR A 97 -15.65 -18.46 2.04
N LYS A 98 -14.55 -18.71 2.76
CA LYS A 98 -14.42 -19.95 3.54
C LYS A 98 -15.48 -19.92 4.65
N VAL A 99 -16.41 -20.89 4.59
CA VAL A 99 -17.45 -21.17 5.59
C VAL A 99 -16.83 -21.80 6.82
#